data_AF-A0A356PHA8-F1
#
_entry.id   AF-A0A356PHA8-F1
#
_cell.length_a   1.000
_cell.length_b   1.000
_cell.length_c   1.000
_cell.angle_alpha   90.00
_cell.angle_beta   90.00
_cell.angle_gamma   90.00
#
_symmetry.space_group_name_H-M   'P 1'
#
loop_
_entity.id
_entity.type
_entity.pdbx_description
1 polymer ?
#
loop_
_entity_poly.entity_id
_entity_poly.type
_entity_poly.pdbx_seq_one_letter_code
_entity_poly.pdbx_strand_id
1 'polypeptide(L)' 'ENFANSLNMNVKEFAKLGQGSKHPVDLGTRCTVFMNSRVKQAQKEGAEVSDISAGIAISVIKNALYKVIR' A
#
# COMPACT_ATOMS: atom_id res chain seq x y z
N GLU A 1 8.24 -6.87 8.16
CA GLU A 1 7.62 -5.92 9.10
C GLU A 1 6.33 -5.37 8.49
N ASN A 2 5.25 -5.28 9.26
CA ASN A 2 3.93 -4.85 8.77
C ASN A 2 3.86 -3.31 8.71
N PHE A 3 3.46 -2.76 7.56
CA PHE A 3 3.37 -1.31 7.34
C PHE A 3 2.45 -0.60 8.35
N ALA A 4 1.38 -1.28 8.76
CA ALA A 4 0.47 -0.80 9.80
C ALA A 4 1.20 -0.53 11.13
N ASN A 5 2.17 -1.38 11.51
CA ASN A 5 2.96 -1.19 12.73
C ASN A 5 3.88 0.03 12.65
N SER A 6 4.43 0.34 11.48
CA SER A 6 5.26 1.55 11.28
C SER A 6 4.46 2.85 11.41
N LEU A 7 3.14 2.76 11.29
CA LEU A 7 2.20 3.85 11.46
C LEU A 7 1.48 3.80 12.82
N ASN A 8 1.91 2.92 13.74
CA ASN A 8 1.23 2.66 15.02
C ASN A 8 -0.27 2.36 14.87
N MET A 9 -0.67 1.72 13.78
CA MET A 9 -2.06 1.37 13.49
C MET A 9 -2.27 -0.13 13.43
N ASN A 10 -3.49 -0.57 13.75
CA ASN A 10 -3.88 -1.94 13.52
C ASN A 10 -4.01 -2.22 12.02
N VAL A 11 -3.61 -3.41 11.57
CA VAL A 11 -3.80 -3.87 10.18
C VAL A 11 -5.26 -3.76 9.74
N LYS A 12 -6.22 -4.04 10.63
CA LYS A 12 -7.66 -3.91 10.34
C LYS A 12 -8.07 -2.46 10.09
N GLU A 13 -7.55 -1.53 10.88
CA GLU A 13 -7.80 -0.09 10.70
C GLU A 13 -7.15 0.42 9.43
N PHE A 14 -5.91 0.01 9.17
CA PHE A 14 -5.19 0.32 7.94
C PHE A 14 -5.96 -0.14 6.70
N ALA A 15 -6.50 -1.36 6.70
CA ALA A 15 -7.30 -1.87 5.60
C ALA A 15 -8.62 -1.10 5.44
N LYS A 16 -9.27 -0.71 6.55
CA LYS A 16 -10.50 0.10 6.53
C LYS A 16 -10.26 1.50 5.96
N LEU A 17 -9.14 2.13 6.30
CA LEU A 17 -8.74 3.42 5.72
C LEU A 17 -8.54 3.33 4.21
N GLY A 18 -7.98 2.23 3.72
CA GLY A 18 -7.81 1.98 2.29
C GLY A 18 -9.12 1.96 1.50
N GLN A 19 -10.23 1.54 2.12
CA GLN A 19 -11.54 1.52 1.45
C GLN A 19 -12.07 2.93 1.13
N GLY A 20 -11.64 3.95 1.89
CA GLY A 20 -12.00 5.35 1.69
C GLY A 20 -11.10 6.10 0.71
N SER A 21 -10.10 5.43 0.13
CA SER A 21 -9.18 6.03 -0.84
C SER A 21 -9.91 6.55 -2.08
N LYS A 22 -9.56 7.77 -2.50
CA LYS A 22 -10.04 8.36 -3.75
C LYS A 22 -9.00 8.29 -4.86
N HIS A 23 -7.72 8.31 -4.50
CA HIS A 23 -6.61 8.32 -5.43
C HIS A 23 -5.51 7.35 -4.96
N PRO A 24 -5.72 6.02 -5.09
CA PRO A 24 -4.76 5.03 -4.62
C PRO A 24 -3.37 5.26 -5.21
N VAL A 25 -2.34 5.26 -4.37
CA VAL A 25 -0.96 5.47 -4.82
C VAL A 25 -0.49 4.28 -5.65
N ASP A 26 0.08 4.53 -6.82
CA ASP A 26 0.74 3.48 -7.58
C ASP A 26 2.12 3.17 -6.96
N LEU A 27 2.19 2.02 -6.31
CA LEU A 27 3.41 1.50 -5.71
C LEU A 27 4.22 0.61 -6.66
N GLY A 28 3.70 0.36 -7.86
CA GLY A 28 4.31 -0.52 -8.86
C GLY A 28 4.28 -2.00 -8.46
N THR A 29 4.95 -2.83 -9.26
CA THR A 29 4.94 -4.30 -9.13
C THR A 29 6.28 -4.89 -8.70
N ARG A 30 7.24 -4.03 -8.31
CA ARG A 30 8.60 -4.41 -7.91
C ARG A 30 8.67 -4.82 -6.43
N CYS A 31 9.80 -5.42 -6.06
CA CYS A 31 10.15 -6.00 -4.77
C CYS A 31 9.68 -5.15 -3.57
N THR A 32 9.33 -5.79 -2.45
CA THR A 32 8.86 -5.14 -1.21
C THR A 32 9.78 -4.02 -0.68
N VAL A 33 11.09 -4.12 -0.96
CA VAL A 33 12.07 -3.06 -0.65
C VAL A 33 11.78 -1.76 -1.42
N PHE A 34 11.50 -1.86 -2.73
CA PHE A 34 11.13 -0.69 -3.55
C PHE A 34 9.76 -0.15 -3.16
N MET A 35 8.83 -1.03 -2.82
CA MET A 35 7.52 -0.65 -2.32
C MET A 35 7.64 0.21 -1.06
N ASN A 36 8.49 -0.18 -0.11
CA ASN A 36 8.74 0.61 1.10
C ASN A 36 9.34 1.99 0.80
N SER A 37 10.30 2.08 -0.13
CA SER A 37 10.87 3.36 -0.56
C SER A 37 9.81 4.26 -1.22
N ARG A 38 8.95 3.69 -2.06
CA ARG A 38 7.88 4.41 -2.74
C ARG A 38 6.83 4.93 -1.76
N VAL A 39 6.46 4.14 -0.75
CA VAL A 39 5.54 4.59 0.28
C VAL A 39 6.14 5.74 1.09
N LYS A 40 7.40 5.65 1.52
CA LYS A 40 8.07 6.76 2.23
C LYS A 40 8.12 8.02 1.38
N GLN A 41 8.31 7.89 0.07
CA GLN A 41 8.26 9.00 -0.86
C GLN A 41 6.84 9.58 -0.95
N ALA A 42 5.82 8.74 -1.14
CA ALA A 42 4.42 9.18 -1.20
C ALA A 42 4.00 9.93 0.08
N GLN A 43 4.44 9.47 1.25
CA GLN A 43 4.24 10.19 2.51
C GLN A 43 4.88 11.58 2.52
N LYS A 44 6.11 11.71 1.99
CA LYS A 44 6.78 13.03 1.86
C LYS A 44 6.09 13.94 0.85
N GLU A 45 5.47 13.36 -0.16
CA GLU A 45 4.66 14.07 -1.18
C GLU A 45 3.26 14.42 -0.66
N GLY A 46 2.92 14.07 0.59
CA GLY A 46 1.65 14.39 1.23
C GLY A 46 0.52 13.44 0.88
N ALA A 47 0.82 12.23 0.38
CA ALA A 47 -0.20 11.23 0.12
C ALA A 47 -0.88 10.79 1.42
N GLU A 48 -2.20 10.71 1.38
CA GLU A 48 -3.01 10.25 2.49
C GLU A 48 -2.74 8.78 2.80
N VAL A 49 -2.84 8.42 4.07
CA VAL A 49 -2.62 7.04 4.52
C VAL A 49 -3.65 6.08 3.90
N SER A 50 -4.86 6.56 3.62
CA SER A 50 -5.88 5.83 2.87
C SER A 50 -5.41 5.47 1.45
N ASP A 51 -4.80 6.41 0.75
CA ASP A 51 -4.35 6.22 -0.63
C ASP A 51 -3.15 5.29 -0.73
N ILE A 52 -2.24 5.38 0.25
CA ILE A 52 -1.13 4.43 0.40
C ILE A 52 -1.66 3.02 0.70
N SER A 53 -2.60 2.89 1.64
CA SER A 53 -3.19 1.61 2.01
C SER A 53 -3.86 0.91 0.83
N ALA A 54 -4.66 1.66 0.06
CA ALA A 54 -5.28 1.17 -1.16
C ALA A 54 -4.23 0.76 -2.21
N GLY A 55 -3.16 1.55 -2.37
CA GLY A 55 -2.04 1.24 -3.26
C GLY A 55 -1.36 -0.10 -2.93
N ILE A 56 -1.11 -0.38 -1.65
CA ILE A 56 -0.53 -1.66 -1.20
C ILE A 56 -1.50 -2.81 -1.52
N ALA A 57 -2.77 -2.67 -1.17
CA ALA A 57 -3.78 -3.71 -1.41
C ALA A 57 -3.90 -4.05 -2.90
N ILE A 58 -3.98 -3.04 -3.78
CA ILE A 58 -4.02 -3.22 -5.23
C ILE A 58 -2.76 -3.93 -5.73
N SER A 59 -1.59 -3.56 -5.21
CA SER A 59 -0.32 -4.17 -5.62
C SER A 59 -0.26 -5.66 -5.27
N VAL A 60 -0.76 -6.05 -4.09
CA VAL A 60 -0.86 -7.46 -3.66
C VAL A 60 -1.84 -8.23 -4.54
N ILE A 61 -3.03 -7.67 -4.79
CA ILE A 61 -4.06 -8.31 -5.63
C ILE A 61 -3.53 -8.52 -7.06
N LYS A 62 -2.91 -7.49 -7.66
CA LYS A 62 -2.30 -7.60 -8.99
C LYS A 62 -1.19 -8.66 -9.00
N ASN A 63 -0.36 -8.72 -7.96
CA ASN A 63 0.69 -9.72 -7.86
C ASN A 63 0.10 -11.14 -7.86
N ALA A 64 -0.92 -11.39 -7.04
CA ALA A 64 -1.59 -12.68 -6.97
C ALA A 64 -2.22 -13.07 -8.32
N LEU A 65 -2.99 -12.17 -8.94
CA LEU A 65 -3.68 -12.42 -10.20
C LEU A 65 -2.72 -12.68 -11.37
N TYR A 66 -1.67 -11.87 -11.50
CA TYR A 66 -0.83 -11.89 -12.70
C TYR A 66 0.43 -12.74 -12.60
N LYS A 67 0.92 -13.02 -11.38
CA LYS A 67 2.18 -13.76 -11.17
C LYS A 67 2.02 -15.11 -10.48
N VAL A 68 0.95 -15.31 -9.69
CA VAL A 68 0.77 -16.56 -8.90
C VAL A 68 -0.29 -17.46 -9.50
N ILE A 69 -1.46 -16.91 -9.84
CA ILE A 69 -2.60 -17.70 -10.33
C ILE A 69 -2.42 -18.09 -11.80
N ARG A 70 -1.60 -17.35 -12.55
CA ARG A 70 -1.40 -17.54 -13.97
C ARG A 70 -0.32 -18.59 -14.27
#